data_AF-A0A3D4W670-F1
#
_entry.id   AF-A0A3D4W670-F1
#
_cell.length_a   1.000
_cell.length_b   1.000
_cell.length_c   1.000
_cell.angle_alpha   90.00
_cell.angle_beta   90.00
_cell.angle_gamma   90.00
#
_symmetry.space_group_name_H-M   'P 1'
#
loop_
_entity.id
_entity.type
_entity.pdbx_description
1 polymer ?
#
loop_
_entity_poly.entity_id
_entity_poly.type
_entity_poly.pdbx_seq_one_letter_code
_entity_poly.pdbx_strand_id
1 'polypeptide(L)'
;MKKVMKIKHQIAISDTGFLFNPSTGESFTVNPVGAEIINLLRQGFTREQIIDEITGSYAVERNSFEKDLHEFAGIMKMYQLLDKDE
;
A
#
# COMPACT_ATOMS: atom_id res chain seq x y z
N MET A 1 -4.25 -19.52 -6.86
CA MET A 1 -3.82 -18.28 -7.54
C MET A 1 -3.19 -17.38 -6.49
N LYS A 2 -1.97 -16.87 -6.67
CA LYS A 2 -1.38 -15.93 -5.69
C LYS A 2 -2.25 -14.66 -5.68
N LYS A 3 -2.81 -14.29 -4.52
CA LYS A 3 -3.51 -13.00 -4.34
C LYS A 3 -2.56 -11.85 -4.68
N VAL A 4 -3.07 -10.84 -5.37
CA VAL A 4 -2.28 -9.69 -5.84
C VAL A 4 -2.83 -8.48 -5.12
N MET A 5 -2.05 -7.95 -4.16
CA MET A 5 -2.41 -6.76 -3.42
C MET A 5 -2.74 -5.61 -4.35
N LYS A 6 -3.97 -5.09 -4.26
CA LYS A 6 -4.48 -4.01 -5.11
C LYS A 6 -5.22 -2.98 -4.28
N ILE A 7 -4.90 -1.71 -4.55
CA ILE A 7 -5.62 -0.58 -4.00
C ILE A 7 -6.90 -0.33 -4.80
N LYS A 8 -7.99 0.03 -4.11
CA LYS A 8 -9.26 0.35 -4.77
C LYS A 8 -9.10 1.55 -5.71
N HIS A 9 -9.60 1.43 -6.93
CA HIS A 9 -9.52 2.48 -7.95
C HIS A 9 -10.15 3.82 -7.53
N GLN A 10 -11.16 3.79 -6.67
CA GLN A 10 -11.91 4.96 -6.22
C GLN A 10 -11.21 5.77 -5.11
N ILE A 11 -10.09 5.29 -4.56
CA ILE A 11 -9.33 6.05 -3.55
C ILE A 11 -8.65 7.22 -4.25
N ALA A 12 -8.95 8.45 -3.81
CA ALA A 12 -8.23 9.63 -4.26
C ALA A 12 -6.93 9.76 -3.46
N ILE A 13 -5.81 10.04 -4.15
CA ILE A 13 -4.47 10.03 -3.56
C ILE A 13 -3.70 11.25 -4.05
N SER A 14 -3.04 11.96 -3.14
CA SER A 14 -2.08 13.01 -3.48
C SER A 14 -0.65 12.48 -3.50
N ASP A 15 0.24 13.20 -4.18
CA ASP A 15 1.69 12.93 -4.17
C ASP A 15 2.31 13.06 -2.78
N THR A 16 1.62 13.75 -1.86
CA THR A 16 2.05 13.97 -0.47
C THR A 16 1.56 12.90 0.51
N GLY A 17 0.86 11.87 0.04
CA GLY A 17 0.38 10.77 0.89
C GLY A 17 -0.97 11.05 1.58
N PHE A 18 -1.76 12.01 1.11
CA PHE A 18 -3.16 12.15 1.53
C PHE A 18 -4.02 11.14 0.75
N LEU A 19 -4.89 10.44 1.46
CA LEU A 19 -5.82 9.46 0.91
C LEU A 19 -7.25 9.85 1.29
N PHE A 20 -8.17 9.84 0.32
CA PHE A 20 -9.59 10.00 0.58
C PHE A 20 -10.37 8.80 0.04
N ASN A 21 -11.14 8.16 0.91
CA ASN A 21 -12.04 7.07 0.55
C ASN A 21 -13.47 7.60 0.37
N PRO A 22 -13.94 7.86 -0.86
CA PRO A 22 -15.27 8.42 -1.08
C PRO A 22 -16.41 7.48 -0.65
N SER A 23 -16.16 6.18 -0.49
CA SER A 23 -17.19 5.23 -0.03
C SER A 23 -17.43 5.27 1.48
N THR A 24 -16.43 5.65 2.28
CA THR A 24 -16.59 5.79 3.74
C THR A 24 -16.65 7.25 4.18
N GLY A 25 -16.21 8.18 3.34
CA GLY A 25 -16.07 9.60 3.68
C GLY A 25 -14.82 9.91 4.51
N GLU A 26 -13.96 8.92 4.74
CA GLU A 26 -12.78 9.06 5.59
C GLU A 26 -11.56 9.58 4.82
N SER A 27 -10.73 10.34 5.51
CA SER A 27 -9.45 10.83 5.04
C SER A 27 -8.32 10.30 5.90
N PHE A 28 -7.22 9.93 5.27
CA PHE A 28 -6.02 9.41 5.93
C PHE A 28 -4.79 10.14 5.41
N THR A 29 -3.73 10.08 6.21
CA THR A 29 -2.40 10.46 5.78
C THR A 29 -1.46 9.28 5.98
N VAL A 30 -0.56 9.08 5.04
CA VAL A 30 0.55 8.13 5.17
C VAL A 30 1.87 8.88 5.19
N ASN A 31 2.89 8.24 5.74
CA ASN A 31 4.25 8.75 5.63
C ASN A 31 4.78 8.58 4.19
N PRO A 32 5.96 9.14 3.85
CA PRO A 32 6.52 9.06 2.50
C PRO A 32 6.66 7.63 1.95
N VAL A 33 7.12 6.69 2.79
CA VAL A 33 7.28 5.28 2.38
C VAL A 33 5.92 4.63 2.11
N GLY A 34 4.91 4.91 2.91
CA GLY A 34 3.54 4.45 2.68
C GLY A 34 2.94 5.03 1.39
N ALA A 35 3.23 6.30 1.09
CA ALA A 35 2.81 6.93 -0.17
C ALA A 35 3.47 6.26 -1.38
N GLU A 36 4.75 5.91 -1.28
CA GLU A 36 5.48 5.18 -2.30
C GLU A 36 4.92 3.77 -2.52
N ILE A 37 4.70 3.00 -1.45
CA ILE A 37 4.06 1.67 -1.53
C ILE A 37 2.69 1.76 -2.23
N ILE A 38 1.89 2.76 -1.88
CA ILE A 38 0.58 2.99 -2.49
C ILE A 38 0.71 3.33 -3.98
N ASN A 39 1.69 4.14 -4.37
CA ASN A 39 1.95 4.45 -5.78
C ASN A 39 2.42 3.22 -6.56
N LEU A 40 3.24 2.35 -5.97
CA LEU A 40 3.62 1.07 -6.58
C LEU A 40 2.41 0.14 -6.77
N LEU A 41 1.54 0.06 -5.76
CA LEU A 41 0.27 -0.68 -5.85
C LEU A 41 -0.62 -0.14 -6.99
N ARG A 42 -0.70 1.19 -7.17
CA ARG A 42 -1.44 1.81 -8.29
C ARG A 42 -0.85 1.48 -9.65
N GLN A 43 0.46 1.30 -9.72
CA GLN A 43 1.16 0.88 -10.94
C GLN A 43 1.02 -0.62 -11.21
N GLY A 44 0.36 -1.37 -10.32
CA GLY A 44 0.13 -2.80 -10.47
C GLY A 44 1.32 -3.67 -10.06
N PHE A 45 2.27 -3.12 -9.29
CA PHE A 45 3.38 -3.90 -8.76
C PHE A 45 2.85 -4.99 -7.82
N THR A 46 3.42 -6.17 -7.93
CA THR A 46 3.15 -7.28 -7.01
C THR A 46 3.81 -7.03 -5.65
N ARG A 47 3.34 -7.74 -4.62
CA ARG A 47 3.96 -7.68 -3.28
C ARG A 47 5.46 -7.93 -3.32
N GLU A 48 5.92 -8.91 -4.11
CA GLU A 48 7.33 -9.25 -4.24
C GLU A 48 8.14 -8.09 -4.84
N GLN A 49 7.61 -7.47 -5.91
CA GLN A 49 8.25 -6.32 -6.56
C GLN A 49 8.33 -5.10 -5.63
N ILE A 50 7.30 -4.88 -4.80
CA ILE A 50 7.32 -3.81 -3.79
C ILE A 50 8.40 -4.08 -2.74
N ILE A 51 8.53 -5.34 -2.29
CA ILE A 51 9.60 -5.73 -1.34
C ILE A 51 10.96 -5.49 -1.97
N ASP A 52 11.17 -5.92 -3.21
CA ASP A 52 12.43 -5.72 -3.93
C ASP A 52 12.77 -4.23 -4.10
N GLU A 53 11.80 -3.41 -4.53
CA GLU A 53 11.99 -1.97 -4.76
C GLU A 53 12.36 -1.24 -3.47
N ILE A 54 11.61 -1.47 -2.39
CA ILE A 54 11.84 -0.76 -1.13
C ILE A 54 13.12 -1.24 -0.45
N THR A 55 13.38 -2.55 -0.41
CA THR A 55 14.61 -3.08 0.22
C THR A 55 15.87 -2.79 -0.60
N GLY A 56 15.72 -2.50 -1.90
CA GLY A 56 16.81 -2.00 -2.75
C GLY A 56 17.10 -0.50 -2.57
N SER A 57 16.08 0.30 -2.28
CA SER A 57 16.19 1.76 -2.13
C SER A 57 16.47 2.22 -0.69
N TYR A 58 16.14 1.38 0.30
CA TYR A 58 16.27 1.70 1.72
C TYR A 58 17.16 0.69 2.42
N ALA A 59 17.93 1.16 3.41
CA ALA A 59 18.74 0.31 4.28
C ALA A 59 17.86 -0.42 5.31
N VAL A 60 17.07 -1.39 4.85
CA VAL A 60 16.16 -2.21 5.67
C VAL A 60 16.31 -3.69 5.32
N GLU A 61 16.24 -4.56 6.33
CA GLU A 61 16.25 -6.00 6.09
C GLU A 61 14.94 -6.46 5.46
N ARG A 62 15.05 -7.32 4.43
CA ARG A 62 13.90 -7.88 3.72
C ARG A 62 12.85 -8.49 4.65
N ASN A 63 13.29 -9.34 5.58
CA ASN A 63 12.39 -10.03 6.51
C ASN A 63 11.62 -9.06 7.42
N SER A 64 12.23 -7.93 7.78
CA SER A 64 11.57 -6.89 8.57
C SER A 64 10.54 -6.16 7.71
N PHE A 65 10.94 -5.73 6.51
CA PHE A 65 10.03 -5.04 5.60
C PHE A 65 8.85 -5.91 5.15
N GLU A 66 9.05 -7.22 4.96
CA GLU A 66 7.96 -8.15 4.63
C GLU A 66 6.86 -8.19 5.69
N LYS A 67 7.24 -8.08 6.97
CA LYS A 67 6.31 -8.00 8.10
C LYS A 67 5.65 -6.63 8.16
N ASP A 68 6.42 -5.55 8.04
CA ASP A 68 5.90 -4.18 8.02
C ASP A 68 4.86 -3.99 6.89
N LEU A 69 5.16 -4.51 5.69
CA LEU A 69 4.24 -4.46 4.55
C LEU A 69 2.98 -5.30 4.79
N HIS A 70 3.10 -6.45 5.49
CA HIS A 70 1.94 -7.26 5.86
C HIS A 70 1.03 -6.54 6.85
N GLU A 71 1.61 -5.94 7.89
CA GLU A 71 0.87 -5.15 8.88
C GLU A 71 0.20 -3.92 8.26
N PHE A 72 0.94 -3.20 7.41
CA PHE A 72 0.43 -2.05 6.67
C PHE A 72 -0.75 -2.43 5.77
N ALA A 73 -0.65 -3.53 5.02
CA ALA A 73 -1.75 -4.03 4.20
C ALA A 73 -2.97 -4.44 5.04
N GLY A 74 -2.75 -5.01 6.23
CA GLY A 74 -3.81 -5.29 7.19
C GLY A 74 -4.57 -4.03 7.61
N ILE A 75 -3.85 -2.95 7.91
CA ILE A 75 -4.43 -1.64 8.23
C ILE A 75 -5.21 -1.09 7.03
N MET A 76 -4.63 -1.10 5.83
CA MET A 76 -5.31 -0.64 4.61
C MET A 76 -6.60 -1.43 4.33
N LYS A 77 -6.59 -2.74 4.56
CA LYS A 77 -7.78 -3.60 4.41
C LYS A 77 -8.85 -3.25 5.45
N MET A 78 -8.47 -3.04 6.71
CA MET A 78 -9.38 -2.64 7.78
C MET A 78 -10.14 -1.35 7.45
N TYR A 79 -9.43 -0.37 6.88
CA TYR A 79 -10.01 0.91 6.41
C TYR A 79 -10.62 0.85 5.01
N GLN A 80 -10.80 -0.37 4.46
CA GLN A 80 -11.43 -0.60 3.17
C GLN A 80 -10.75 0.12 2.00
N LEU A 81 -9.42 0.26 2.04
CA LEU A 81 -8.60 0.91 1.01
C LEU A 81 -8.12 -0.09 -0.06
N LEU A 82 -8.03 -1.37 0.27
CA LEU A 82 -7.69 -2.45 -0.67
C LEU A 82 -8.94 -3.09 -1.28
N ASP A 83 -8.80 -3.68 -2.47
CA ASP A 83 -9.86 -4.42 -3.13
C ASP A 83 -10.34 -5.60 -2.26
N LYS A 84 -11.63 -5.96 -2.39
CA LYS A 84 -12.28 -6.99 -1.57
C LYS A 84 -11.68 -8.39 -1.70
N ASP A 85 -10.95 -8.63 -2.80
CA ASP A 85 -10.29 -9.90 -3.08
C ASP A 85 -8.96 -10.07 -2.35
N GLU A 86 -8.53 -9.09 -1.53
CA GLU A 86 -7.36 -9.14 -0.65
C GLU A 86 -7.73 -9.49 0.78
#